data_AF-A0A6B3FG65-F1
#
_entry.id   AF-A0A6B3FG65-F1
#
_cell.length_a   1.000
_cell.length_b   1.000
_cell.length_c   1.000
_cell.angle_alpha   90.00
_cell.angle_beta   90.00
_cell.angle_gamma   90.00
#
_symmetry.space_group_name_H-M   'P 1'
#
loop_
_entity.id
_entity.type
_entity.pdbx_description
1 polymer ?
#
loop_
_entity_poly.entity_id
_entity_poly.type
_entity_poly.pdbx_seq_one_letter_code
_entity_poly.pdbx_strand_id
1 'polypeptide(L)'
;YGEERGDAVPKEVLVPALPDPVRPVQEWLSERRGAQVSLRVPQRGDKRALMETVERNAQQSLALHKTRRASDLTTRSRALEEIAAALDLDGVPLRIECYDISHLQGDD
;
A
#
# COMPACT_ATOMS: atom_id res chain seq x y z
N TYR A 1 11.52 17.69 -5.33
CA TYR A 1 10.62 17.13 -4.30
C TYR A 1 11.50 16.62 -3.19
N GLY A 2 11.53 17.35 -2.08
CA GLY A 2 12.48 17.10 -1.00
C GLY A 2 12.22 15.75 -0.35
N GLU A 3 13.28 15.02 -0.10
CA GLU A 3 13.28 13.88 0.81
C GLU A 3 12.87 14.39 2.20
N GLU A 4 11.57 14.37 2.51
CA GLU A 4 11.12 14.45 3.89
C GLU A 4 11.63 13.19 4.59
N ARG A 5 12.75 13.33 5.30
CA ARG A 5 13.13 12.37 6.33
C ARG A 5 11.95 12.31 7.30
N GLY A 6 11.20 11.21 7.29
CA GLY A 6 10.07 10.92 8.19
C GLY A 6 10.48 10.76 9.66
N ASP A 7 11.51 11.47 10.12
CA ASP A 7 12.15 11.33 11.42
C ASP A 7 11.59 12.28 12.49
N ALA A 8 10.88 13.33 12.09
CA ALA A 8 10.33 14.28 13.06
C ALA A 8 8.91 13.87 13.46
N VAL A 9 8.78 13.12 14.55
CA VAL A 9 7.48 12.88 15.19
C VAL A 9 6.85 14.24 15.59
N PRO A 10 5.61 14.56 15.16
CA PRO A 10 4.99 15.84 15.47
C PRO A 10 4.55 15.91 16.95
N LYS A 11 4.37 17.12 17.47
CA LYS A 11 3.89 17.36 18.85
C LYS A 11 2.45 16.89 19.11
N GLU A 12 1.66 16.79 18.04
CA GLU A 12 0.27 16.35 18.09
C GLU A 12 0.03 15.42 16.91
N VAL A 13 -0.56 14.26 17.20
CA VAL A 13 -0.97 13.27 16.21
C VAL A 13 -2.48 13.12 16.32
N LEU A 14 -3.17 13.39 15.21
CA LEU A 14 -4.61 13.18 15.10
C LEU A 14 -4.87 11.72 14.74
N VAL A 15 -5.75 11.08 15.50
CA VAL A 15 -6.09 9.66 15.33
C VAL A 15 -7.60 9.50 15.16
N PRO A 16 -8.07 8.52 14.37
CA PRO A 16 -9.51 8.25 14.23
C PRO A 16 -10.12 7.68 15.52
N ALA A 17 -9.31 6.97 16.31
CA ALA A 17 -9.65 6.49 17.64
C ALA A 17 -8.39 6.50 18.50
N LEU A 18 -8.56 6.71 19.81
CA LEU A 18 -7.44 6.57 20.74
C LEU A 18 -7.03 5.10 20.85
N PRO A 19 -5.72 4.79 20.87
CA PRO A 19 -5.27 3.43 21.12
C PRO A 19 -5.63 3.02 22.55
N ASP A 20 -5.91 1.74 22.76
CA ASP A 20 -6.15 1.18 24.09
C ASP A 20 -5.09 0.11 24.39
N PRO A 21 -4.15 0.35 25.33
CA PRO A 21 -4.00 1.54 26.17
C PRO A 21 -3.30 2.72 25.46
N VAL A 22 -3.70 3.96 25.80
CA VAL A 22 -3.11 5.19 25.20
C VAL A 22 -1.66 5.42 25.60
N ARG A 23 -1.33 5.19 26.87
CA ARG A 23 -0.07 5.62 27.48
C ARG A 23 1.17 5.08 26.78
N PRO A 24 1.31 3.76 26.52
CA PRO A 24 2.52 3.21 25.91
C PRO A 24 2.79 3.80 24.52
N VAL A 25 1.75 4.02 23.71
CA VAL A 25 1.89 4.61 22.38
C VAL A 25 2.33 6.07 22.46
N GLN A 26 1.75 6.83 23.39
CA GLN A 26 2.10 8.23 23.59
C GLN A 26 3.53 8.41 24.12
N GLU A 27 3.97 7.56 25.05
CA GLU A 27 5.32 7.53 25.60
C GLU A 27 6.33 7.21 24.52
N TRP A 28 6.11 6.12 23.76
CA TRP A 28 6.97 5.72 22.65
C TRP A 28 7.14 6.83 21.60
N LEU A 29 6.05 7.52 21.23
CA LEU A 29 6.12 8.66 20.31
C LEU A 29 6.88 9.85 20.92
N SER A 30 6.70 10.10 22.23
CA SER A 30 7.38 11.18 22.93
C SER A 30 8.89 10.94 23.06
N GLU A 31 9.29 9.69 23.31
CA GLU A 31 10.69 9.26 23.34
C GLU A 31 11.34 9.43 21.97
N ARG A 32 10.69 8.96 20.90
CA ARG A 32 11.16 9.14 19.52
C ARG A 32 11.30 10.62 19.14
N ARG A 33 10.43 11.47 19.66
CA ARG A 33 10.47 12.92 19.44
C ARG A 33 11.52 13.65 20.29
N GLY A 34 11.86 13.11 21.46
CA GLY A 34 12.59 13.81 22.51
C GLY A 34 11.76 14.87 23.26
N ALA A 35 10.44 14.89 23.06
CA ALA A 35 9.52 15.85 23.70
C ALA A 35 8.09 15.31 23.68
N GLN A 36 7.22 15.80 24.58
CA GLN A 36 5.84 15.32 24.71
C GLN A 36 5.09 15.35 23.37
N VAL A 37 4.44 14.22 23.06
CA VAL A 37 3.50 14.05 21.95
C VAL A 37 2.11 13.85 22.53
N SER A 38 1.11 14.47 21.90
CA SER A 38 -0.31 14.28 22.26
C SER A 38 -1.05 13.51 21.17
N LEU A 39 -1.84 12.51 21.58
CA LEU A 39 -2.77 11.79 20.71
C LEU A 39 -4.16 12.40 20.89
N ARG A 40 -4.84 12.78 19.80
CA ARG A 40 -6.17 13.41 19.88
C ARG A 40 -7.11 12.92 18.79
N VAL A 41 -8.37 12.73 19.17
CA VAL A 41 -9.49 12.53 18.23
C VAL A 41 -10.23 13.87 18.11
N PRO A 42 -10.09 14.61 16.99
CA PRO A 42 -10.77 15.88 16.82
C PRO A 42 -12.28 15.66 16.67
N GLN A 43 -13.06 16.41 17.45
CA GLN A 43 -14.52 16.28 17.48
C GLN A 43 -15.27 17.36 16.67
N ARG A 44 -14.64 18.52 16.44
CA ARG A 44 -15.23 19.66 15.72
C ARG A 44 -14.17 20.60 15.16
N GLY A 45 -14.57 21.50 14.25
CA GLY A 45 -13.72 22.52 13.64
C GLY A 45 -12.78 21.98 12.56
N ASP A 46 -11.78 22.77 12.17
CA ASP A 46 -10.94 22.51 10.99
C ASP A 46 -10.21 21.15 11.06
N LYS A 47 -9.73 20.76 12.24
CA LYS A 47 -9.07 19.46 12.42
C LYS A 47 -10.01 18.27 12.20
N ARG A 48 -11.30 18.43 12.50
CA ARG A 48 -12.32 17.40 12.22
C ARG A 48 -12.61 17.34 10.72
N ALA A 49 -12.79 18.49 10.07
CA ALA A 49 -12.98 18.56 8.61
C ALA A 49 -11.78 17.98 7.83
N LEU A 50 -10.57 18.20 8.34
CA LEU A 50 -9.35 17.59 7.82
C LEU A 50 -9.40 16.06 7.96
N MET A 51 -9.72 15.53 9.15
CA MET A 51 -9.85 14.09 9.37
C MET A 51 -10.91 13.45 8.47
N GLU A 52 -12.05 14.10 8.26
CA GLU A 52 -13.09 13.62 7.34
C GLU A 52 -12.60 13.55 5.89
N THR A 53 -11.79 14.52 5.47
CA THR A 53 -11.17 14.51 4.15
C THR A 53 -10.15 13.38 4.01
N VAL A 54 -9.31 13.18 5.03
CA VAL A 54 -8.35 12.07 5.08
C VAL A 54 -9.06 10.72 5.04
N GLU A 55 -10.16 10.56 5.79
CA GLU A 55 -10.95 9.33 5.81
C GLU A 55 -11.55 9.01 4.45
N ARG A 56 -12.17 10.00 3.78
CA ARG A 56 -12.68 9.84 2.41
C ARG A 56 -11.58 9.41 1.44
N ASN A 57 -10.41 10.04 1.52
CA ASN A 57 -9.28 9.70 0.66
C ASN A 57 -8.79 8.26 0.92
N ALA A 58 -8.73 7.84 2.18
CA ALA A 58 -8.33 6.48 2.55
C ALA A 58 -9.34 5.44 2.02
N GLN A 59 -10.65 5.70 2.14
CA GLN A 59 -11.70 4.83 1.61
C GLN A 59 -11.63 4.70 0.09
N GLN A 60 -11.45 5.82 -0.63
CA GLN A 60 -11.30 5.82 -2.08
C GLN A 60 -10.06 5.06 -2.54
N SER A 61 -8.92 5.27 -1.87
CA SER A 61 -7.69 4.53 -2.16
C SER A 61 -7.86 3.02 -1.96
N LEU A 62 -8.52 2.62 -0.87
CA LEU A 62 -8.83 1.21 -0.61
C LEU A 62 -9.76 0.61 -1.67
N ALA A 63 -10.79 1.34 -2.09
CA ALA A 63 -11.70 0.90 -3.15
C ALA A 63 -10.95 0.69 -4.48
N LEU A 64 -10.13 1.67 -4.88
CA LEU A 64 -9.29 1.58 -6.08
C LEU A 64 -8.32 0.40 -6.01
N HIS A 65 -7.66 0.19 -4.87
CA HIS A 65 -6.76 -0.94 -4.67
C HIS A 65 -7.49 -2.29 -4.83
N LYS A 66 -8.70 -2.43 -4.28
CA LYS A 66 -9.52 -3.64 -4.43
C LYS A 66 -9.94 -3.86 -5.90
N THR A 67 -10.38 -2.81 -6.59
CA THR A 67 -10.77 -2.91 -8.00
C THR A 67 -9.60 -3.31 -8.90
N ARG A 68 -8.42 -2.70 -8.72
CA ARG A 68 -7.21 -3.06 -9.47
C ARG A 68 -6.83 -4.52 -9.25
N ARG A 69 -6.83 -4.98 -7.99
CA ARG A 69 -6.53 -6.38 -7.67
C ARG A 69 -7.49 -7.37 -8.33
N ALA A 70 -8.79 -7.04 -8.37
CA ALA A 70 -9.78 -7.86 -9.06
C ALA A 70 -9.54 -7.87 -10.58
N SER A 71 -9.28 -6.70 -11.17
CA SER A 71 -8.99 -6.55 -12.61
C SER A 71 -7.72 -7.30 -13.03
N ASP A 72 -6.67 -7.28 -12.22
CA ASP A 72 -5.41 -7.98 -12.49
C ASP A 72 -5.62 -9.50 -12.50
N LEU A 73 -6.44 -10.02 -11.58
CA LEU A 73 -6.77 -11.45 -11.54
C LEU A 73 -7.53 -11.86 -12.79
N THR A 74 -8.57 -11.10 -13.19
CA THR A 74 -9.32 -11.37 -14.42
C THR A 74 -8.43 -11.27 -15.66
N THR A 75 -7.55 -10.27 -15.74
CA THR A 75 -6.64 -10.10 -16.87
C THR A 75 -5.65 -11.24 -16.98
N ARG A 76 -5.08 -11.71 -15.85
CA ARG A 76 -4.16 -12.85 -15.81
C ARG A 76 -4.83 -14.16 -16.20
N SER A 77 -6.03 -14.42 -15.69
CA SER A 77 -6.81 -15.62 -16.07
C SER A 77 -7.12 -15.61 -17.56
N ARG A 78 -7.57 -14.47 -18.10
CA ARG A 78 -7.84 -14.32 -19.53
C ARG A 78 -6.59 -14.51 -20.39
N ALA A 79 -5.45 -13.93 -20.00
CA ALA A 79 -4.20 -14.10 -20.74
C ALA A 79 -3.75 -15.57 -20.79
N LEU A 80 -3.95 -16.32 -19.70
CA LEU A 80 -3.63 -17.75 -19.64
C LEU A 80 -4.60 -18.60 -20.49
N GLU A 81 -5.88 -18.24 -20.54
CA GLU A 81 -6.87 -18.84 -21.45
C GLU A 81 -6.52 -18.57 -22.93
N GLU A 82 -6.10 -17.34 -23.25
CA GLU A 82 -5.67 -16.95 -24.59
C GLU A 82 -4.42 -17.73 -25.03
N ILE A 83 -3.46 -17.99 -24.13
CA ILE A 83 -2.29 -18.85 -24.41
C ILE A 83 -2.73 -20.30 -24.66
N ALA A 84 -3.59 -20.86 -23.81
CA ALA A 84 -4.08 -22.23 -23.96
C ALA A 84 -4.79 -22.42 -25.31
N ALA A 85 -5.63 -21.46 -25.71
CA ALA A 85 -6.30 -21.48 -27.01
C ALA A 85 -5.32 -21.31 -28.18
N ALA A 86 -4.33 -20.41 -28.07
CA ALA A 86 -3.35 -20.18 -29.14
C ALA A 86 -2.41 -21.36 -29.38
N LEU A 87 -2.16 -22.17 -28.34
CA LEU A 87 -1.27 -23.33 -28.39
C LEU A 87 -2.02 -24.68 -28.42
N ASP A 88 -3.36 -24.66 -28.47
CA ASP A 88 -4.24 -25.83 -28.47
C ASP A 88 -3.96 -26.78 -27.29
N LEU A 89 -3.83 -26.22 -26.09
CA LEU A 89 -3.61 -26.99 -24.85
C LEU A 89 -4.94 -27.50 -24.29
N ASP A 90 -4.96 -28.73 -23.78
CA ASP A 90 -6.12 -29.35 -23.11
C ASP A 90 -6.61 -28.58 -21.86
N GLY A 91 -5.80 -27.65 -21.34
CA GLY A 91 -6.14 -26.83 -20.20
C GLY A 91 -5.15 -25.69 -19.94
N VAL A 92 -5.53 -24.80 -19.04
CA VAL A 92 -4.71 -23.65 -18.66
C VAL A 92 -3.42 -24.13 -17.97
N PRO A 93 -2.22 -23.72 -18.44
CA PRO A 93 -0.97 -24.17 -17.86
C PRO A 93 -0.75 -23.57 -16.46
N LEU A 94 -0.44 -24.44 -15.48
CA LEU A 94 -0.16 -24.05 -14.08
C LEU A 94 1.32 -23.74 -13.83
N ARG A 95 2.20 -24.15 -14.74
CA ARG A 95 3.65 -23.95 -14.69
C ARG A 95 4.15 -23.61 -16.09
N ILE A 96 4.89 -22.50 -16.19
CA ILE A 96 5.51 -22.03 -17.43
C ILE A 96 7.00 -21.83 -17.11
N GLU A 97 7.86 -22.50 -17.86
CA GLU A 97 9.32 -22.33 -17.78
C GLU A 97 9.80 -21.69 -19.07
N CYS A 98 10.50 -20.57 -18.95
CA CYS A 98 11.06 -19.86 -20.10
C CYS A 98 12.58 -20.06 -20.09
N TYR A 99 13.10 -20.61 -21.18
CA TYR A 99 14.55 -20.68 -21.42
C TYR A 99 14.92 -19.62 -22.44
N ASP A 100 15.86 -18.75 -22.08
CA ASP A 100 16.49 -17.81 -23.00
C ASP A 100 17.94 -18.24 -23.23
N ILE A 101 18.31 -18.51 -24.48
CA ILE A 101 19.66 -18.91 -24.87
C ILE A 101 20.26 -17.77 -25.69
N SER A 102 21.04 -16.93 -25.01
CA SER A 102 21.82 -15.87 -25.65
C SER A 102 23.15 -16.43 -26.14
N HIS A 103 23.43 -16.34 -27.45
CA HIS A 103 24.76 -16.58 -28.01
C HIS A 103 25.61 -15.30 -27.89
N LEU A 104 26.68 -15.35 -27.10
CA LEU A 104 27.77 -14.38 -27.20
C LEU A 104 28.75 -14.93 -28.26
N GLN A 105 28.72 -14.37 -29.46
CA GLN A 105 29.70 -14.68 -30.51
C GLN A 105 30.77 -13.58 -30.54
N GLY A 106 32.03 -13.94 -30.22
CA GLY A 106 33.22 -13.08 -30.06
C GLY A 106 33.77 -13.22 -28.63
N ASP A 107 35.01 -13.63 -28.37
CA ASP A 107 36.28 -13.26 -29.02
C ASP A 107 37.23 -14.46 -29.19
N ASP A 108 37.84 -14.57 -30.37
CA ASP A 108 39.18 -15.15 -30.61
C ASP A 108 39.86 -14.32 -31.72
#